data_AF-A0ABC9VN52-F1
#
_entry.id   AF-A0ABC9VN52-F1
#
_cell.length_a   1.000
_cell.length_b   1.000
_cell.length_c   1.000
_cell.angle_alpha   90.00
_cell.angle_beta   90.00
_cell.angle_gamma   90.00
#
_symmetry.space_group_name_H-M   'P 1'
#
loop_
_entity.id
_entity.type
_entity.pdbx_description
1 polymer ?
#
loop_
_entity_poly.entity_id
_entity_poly.type
_entity_poly.pdbx_seq_one_letter_code
_entity_poly.pdbx_strand_id
1 'polypeptide(L)'
;MIEAQVQLLHTLKMPYARVVQKGNIGETYVYALQMYKNQTLVSRIRNDQEYLSFPSPQTWLTGTASGHTQTWEYATKNNWFVGVKPNERVTEGIKWSTQIARMKFGESYDKNTQLPRLSQLVEATDANWHGQHLLRVEAAATPNYDKLLIAGIWNNYSGHFALYNLDSINSKLNSYGTTPVPINVFDKGKNAFHIDNFFNGGSGDTYIDSVQGFDIDNNWNIYVTCQKSTTIESDIHPKIVKIPFKWYSR
;
A
#
# COMPACT_ATOMS: atom_id res chain seq x y z
N MET A 1 -22.77 14.29 -4.91
CA MET A 1 -21.61 14.22 -4.00
C MET A 1 -22.12 13.99 -2.59
N ILE A 2 -21.43 13.16 -1.80
CA ILE A 2 -21.62 13.08 -0.36
C ILE A 2 -20.47 13.89 0.24
N GLU A 3 -20.77 14.93 1.01
CA GLU A 3 -19.74 15.65 1.77
C GLU A 3 -19.33 14.80 2.97
N ALA A 4 -18.05 14.43 3.03
CA ALA A 4 -17.50 13.78 4.20
C ALA A 4 -17.12 14.85 5.23
N GLN A 5 -17.56 14.69 6.48
CA GLN A 5 -17.02 15.49 7.58
C GLN A 5 -15.61 14.97 7.90
N VAL A 6 -14.62 15.82 7.69
CA VAL A 6 -13.21 15.52 7.99
C VAL A 6 -12.82 16.26 9.26
N GLN A 7 -12.30 15.53 10.24
CA GLN A 7 -11.73 16.11 11.46
C GLN A 7 -10.22 15.87 11.48
N LEU A 8 -9.46 16.91 11.81
CA LEU A 8 -8.03 16.76 12.12
C LEU A 8 -7.89 16.02 13.45
N LEU A 9 -7.21 14.87 13.42
CA LEU A 9 -6.89 14.11 14.64
C LEU A 9 -5.50 14.48 15.17
N HIS A 10 -4.50 14.49 14.30
CA HIS A 10 -3.11 14.78 14.69
C HIS A 10 -2.37 15.62 13.64
N THR A 11 -1.48 16.46 14.13
CA THR A 11 -0.42 17.11 13.34
C THR A 11 0.88 16.34 13.53
N LEU A 12 1.48 15.87 12.44
CA LEU A 12 2.71 15.06 12.48
C LEU A 12 3.95 15.93 12.22
N LYS A 13 4.91 15.91 13.14
CA LYS A 13 6.25 16.45 12.94
C LYS A 13 7.23 15.29 12.73
N MET A 14 7.66 15.13 11.48
CA MET A 14 8.45 13.99 11.04
C MET A 14 9.96 14.18 11.26
N PRO A 15 10.76 13.10 11.40
CA PRO A 15 12.21 13.20 11.60
C PRO A 15 12.95 13.79 10.39
N TYR A 16 12.39 13.62 9.19
CA TYR A 16 12.92 14.18 7.96
C TYR A 16 11.89 15.10 7.31
N ALA A 17 12.35 16.21 6.75
CA ALA A 17 11.56 17.14 5.94
C ALA A 17 11.23 16.53 4.57
N ARG A 18 10.44 15.46 4.58
CA ARG A 18 9.97 14.70 3.41
C ARG A 18 8.52 14.31 3.61
N VAL A 19 7.83 14.08 2.50
CA VAL A 19 6.43 13.68 2.51
C VAL A 19 6.25 12.33 3.22
N VAL A 20 5.15 12.22 3.96
CA VAL A 20 4.66 10.94 4.48
C VAL A 20 4.00 10.21 3.32
N GLN A 21 4.35 8.94 3.13
CA GLN A 21 3.78 8.09 2.09
C GLN A 21 2.58 7.29 2.60
N LYS A 22 2.58 6.94 3.89
CA LYS A 22 1.46 6.26 4.56
C LYS A 22 1.45 6.57 6.05
N GLY A 23 0.27 6.82 6.59
CA GLY A 23 -0.01 6.84 8.03
C GLY A 23 -0.88 5.66 8.42
N ASN A 24 -0.71 5.16 9.64
CA ASN A 24 -1.63 4.18 10.24
C ASN A 24 -1.87 4.58 11.70
N ILE A 25 -3.14 4.67 12.11
CA ILE A 25 -3.56 5.06 13.46
C ILE A 25 -4.11 3.82 14.15
N GLY A 26 -3.36 3.30 15.12
CA GLY A 26 -3.81 2.26 16.02
C GLY A 26 -4.35 2.84 17.33
N GLU A 27 -4.93 1.97 18.16
CA GLU A 27 -5.45 2.34 19.48
C GLU A 27 -4.39 3.01 20.37
N THR A 28 -3.15 2.50 20.32
CA THR A 28 -2.06 2.98 21.20
C THR A 28 -1.06 3.88 20.49
N TYR A 29 -0.90 3.74 19.17
CA TYR A 29 0.22 4.33 18.45
C TYR A 29 -0.20 4.84 17.08
N VAL A 30 0.43 5.95 16.66
CA VAL A 30 0.44 6.41 15.27
C VAL A 30 1.76 6.00 14.63
N TYR A 31 1.66 5.45 13.42
CA TYR A 31 2.78 5.08 12.57
C TYR A 31 2.81 5.98 11.35
N ALA A 32 4.02 6.35 10.91
CA ALA A 32 4.23 7.14 9.72
C ALA A 32 5.41 6.58 8.91
N LEU A 33 5.16 6.28 7.65
CA LEU A 33 6.14 5.79 6.68
C LEU A 33 6.61 6.96 5.81
N GLN A 34 7.93 7.12 5.68
CA GLN A 34 8.56 8.10 4.79
C GLN A 34 9.54 7.41 3.83
N MET A 35 9.68 8.00 2.64
CA MET A 35 10.77 7.68 1.72
C MET A 35 11.87 8.74 1.84
N TYR A 36 13.11 8.32 2.13
CA TYR A 36 14.25 9.20 2.20
C TYR A 36 15.51 8.52 1.65
N LYS A 37 16.20 9.16 0.69
CA LYS A 37 17.43 8.62 0.05
C LYS A 37 17.29 7.17 -0.42
N ASN A 38 16.16 6.84 -1.06
CA ASN A 38 15.80 5.49 -1.54
C ASN A 38 15.60 4.44 -0.43
N GLN A 39 15.36 4.88 0.80
CA GLN A 39 15.09 4.03 1.95
C GLN A 39 13.65 4.23 2.42
N THR A 40 13.01 3.14 2.79
CA THR A 40 11.70 3.15 3.45
C THR A 40 11.95 3.23 4.95
N LEU A 41 11.46 4.29 5.57
CA LEU A 41 11.66 4.57 7.00
C LEU A 41 10.29 4.57 7.68
N VAL A 42 10.19 3.91 8.84
CA VAL A 42 8.94 3.91 9.61
C VAL A 42 9.20 4.42 11.01
N SER A 43 8.39 5.41 11.39
CA SER A 43 8.38 6.03 12.71
C SER A 43 7.10 5.68 13.45
N ARG A 44 7.18 5.52 14.77
CA ARG A 44 6.03 5.31 15.67
C ARG A 44 6.10 6.23 16.88
N ILE A 45 4.95 6.72 17.32
CA ILE A 45 4.76 7.49 18.56
C ILE A 45 3.41 7.15 19.20
N ARG A 46 3.25 7.38 20.50
CA ARG A 46 1.98 7.15 21.19
C ARG A 46 0.88 8.06 20.62
N ASN A 47 -0.33 7.52 20.59
CA ASN A 47 -1.53 8.21 20.13
C ASN A 47 -2.23 8.92 21.30
N ASP A 48 -1.54 9.86 21.95
CA ASP A 48 -2.02 10.53 23.17
C ASP A 48 -1.90 12.06 23.12
N GLN A 49 -1.50 12.62 21.98
CA GLN A 49 -1.33 14.06 21.78
C GLN A 49 -1.84 14.49 20.41
N GLU A 50 -2.34 15.72 20.30
CA GLU A 50 -2.72 16.33 19.03
C GLU A 50 -1.48 16.59 18.14
N TYR A 51 -0.35 16.98 18.75
CA TYR A 51 0.90 17.24 18.05
C TYR A 51 1.90 16.12 18.30
N LEU A 52 2.17 15.33 17.26
CA LEU A 52 2.99 14.12 17.34
C LEU A 52 4.38 14.37 16.75
N SER A 53 5.40 14.49 17.61
CA SER A 53 6.78 14.75 17.20
C SER A 53 7.62 13.47 17.20
N PHE A 54 7.86 12.91 16.01
CA PHE A 54 8.68 11.72 15.83
C PHE A 54 10.17 12.09 15.87
N PRO A 55 10.95 11.59 16.83
CA PRO A 55 12.35 11.99 16.98
C PRO A 55 13.28 11.31 15.96
N SER A 56 12.99 10.05 15.62
CA SER A 56 13.75 9.26 14.66
C SER A 56 12.92 8.09 14.13
N PRO A 57 13.26 7.52 12.96
CA PRO A 57 12.68 6.25 12.52
C PRO A 57 13.22 5.08 13.34
N GLN A 58 12.34 4.14 13.68
CA GLN A 58 12.69 2.90 14.38
C GLN A 58 12.85 1.71 13.44
N THR A 59 12.38 1.81 12.19
CA THR A 59 12.58 0.79 11.16
C THR A 59 13.22 1.41 9.93
N TRP A 60 14.22 0.73 9.38
CA TRP A 60 14.95 1.14 8.18
C TRP A 60 14.99 -0.01 7.18
N LEU A 61 14.40 0.20 6.01
CA LEU A 61 14.52 -0.73 4.89
C LEU A 61 15.34 -0.08 3.78
N THR A 62 16.35 -0.81 3.32
CA THR A 62 17.28 -0.37 2.29
C THR A 62 17.40 -1.43 1.19
N GLY A 63 18.16 -1.15 0.13
CA GLY A 63 18.42 -2.11 -0.94
C GLY A 63 17.13 -2.70 -1.51
N THR A 64 17.05 -4.02 -1.61
CA THR A 64 15.84 -4.70 -2.11
C THR A 64 14.77 -4.88 -1.04
N ALA A 65 15.08 -4.70 0.25
CA ALA A 65 14.06 -4.63 1.31
C ALA A 65 13.25 -3.33 1.26
N SER A 66 13.76 -2.30 0.60
CA SER A 66 13.08 -1.04 0.33
C SER A 66 12.21 -1.11 -0.93
N GLY A 67 11.62 0.03 -1.27
CA GLY A 67 10.91 0.32 -2.51
C GLY A 67 9.99 1.52 -2.26
N HIS A 68 9.68 2.28 -3.30
CA HIS A 68 8.67 3.32 -3.14
C HIS A 68 7.32 2.64 -2.90
N THR A 69 6.72 2.89 -1.74
CA THR A 69 5.49 2.22 -1.29
C THR A 69 4.64 3.15 -0.44
N GLN A 70 3.34 2.92 -0.52
CA GLN A 70 2.28 3.53 0.28
C GLN A 70 1.63 2.47 1.19
N THR A 71 2.32 1.35 1.45
CA THR A 71 1.85 0.23 2.26
C THR A 71 2.55 0.21 3.61
N TRP A 72 1.76 0.34 4.67
CA TRP A 72 2.15 0.03 6.05
C TRP A 72 0.90 -0.46 6.79
N GLU A 73 0.68 -1.76 6.76
CA GLU A 73 -0.59 -2.36 7.17
C GLU A 73 -0.39 -3.43 8.25
N TYR A 74 -1.24 -3.43 9.26
CA TYR A 74 -1.16 -4.45 10.30
C TYR A 74 -1.42 -5.84 9.70
N ALA A 75 -0.50 -6.77 9.92
CA ALA A 75 -0.63 -8.14 9.43
C ALA A 75 -1.17 -9.06 10.53
N THR A 76 -0.47 -9.16 11.65
CA THR A 76 -0.84 -9.95 12.84
C THR A 76 0.30 -9.89 13.88
N LYS A 77 0.01 -9.93 15.19
CA LYS A 77 1.00 -10.12 16.27
C LYS A 77 2.25 -9.22 16.14
N ASN A 78 2.05 -7.91 16.01
CA ASN A 78 3.11 -6.89 15.79
C ASN A 78 3.91 -7.03 14.47
N ASN A 79 3.40 -7.82 13.52
CA ASN A 79 3.88 -7.84 12.15
C ASN A 79 3.07 -6.88 11.28
N TRP A 80 3.75 -6.33 10.28
CA TRP A 80 3.26 -5.32 9.37
C TRP A 80 3.61 -5.69 7.94
N PHE A 81 2.70 -5.45 7.01
CA PHE A 81 2.97 -5.50 5.58
C PHE A 81 3.57 -4.19 5.11
N VAL A 82 4.54 -4.31 4.20
CA VAL A 82 5.24 -3.19 3.57
C VAL A 82 5.63 -3.55 2.14
N GLY A 83 5.59 -2.59 1.23
CA GLY A 83 6.08 -2.81 -0.13
C GLY A 83 7.60 -2.93 -0.15
N VAL A 84 8.10 -3.94 -0.87
CA VAL A 84 9.53 -4.20 -1.05
C VAL A 84 9.84 -4.52 -2.52
N LYS A 85 11.14 -4.74 -2.82
CA LYS A 85 11.65 -5.06 -4.15
C LYS A 85 11.31 -3.95 -5.15
N PRO A 86 12.14 -2.88 -5.20
CA PRO A 86 11.93 -1.78 -6.14
C PRO A 86 11.91 -2.32 -7.57
N ASN A 87 11.08 -1.73 -8.43
CA ASN A 87 10.93 -2.17 -9.81
C ASN A 87 12.24 -1.92 -10.59
N GLU A 88 13.01 -2.98 -10.81
CA GLU A 88 14.32 -2.92 -11.46
C GLU A 88 14.25 -2.52 -12.94
N ARG A 89 13.08 -2.66 -13.57
CA ARG A 89 12.85 -2.27 -14.97
C ARG A 89 12.73 -0.75 -15.15
N VAL A 90 12.46 -0.03 -14.07
CA VAL A 90 12.40 1.43 -14.07
C VAL A 90 13.83 1.95 -13.98
N THR A 91 14.36 2.43 -15.10
CA THR A 91 15.70 3.06 -15.18
C THR A 91 15.66 4.53 -14.77
N GLU A 92 14.55 5.21 -15.02
CA GLU A 92 14.31 6.62 -14.70
C GLU A 92 12.99 6.80 -13.96
N GLY A 93 12.98 7.69 -12.95
CA GLY A 93 11.78 7.97 -12.14
C GLY A 93 11.65 7.11 -10.89
N ILE A 94 10.40 6.92 -10.44
CA ILE A 94 10.10 6.30 -9.14
C ILE A 94 10.14 4.76 -9.25
N LYS A 95 11.06 4.14 -8.51
CA LYS A 95 11.16 2.68 -8.37
C LYS A 95 10.15 2.16 -7.35
N TRP A 96 8.92 2.00 -7.78
CA TRP A 96 7.84 1.44 -6.97
C TRP A 96 8.08 -0.01 -6.54
N SER A 97 7.53 -0.38 -5.40
CA SER A 97 7.57 -1.75 -4.90
C SER A 97 6.78 -2.70 -5.81
N THR A 98 7.28 -3.93 -5.95
CA THR A 98 6.68 -5.00 -6.77
C THR A 98 6.35 -6.26 -5.97
N GLN A 99 6.67 -6.24 -4.68
CA GLN A 99 6.37 -7.30 -3.71
C GLN A 99 5.83 -6.68 -2.43
N ILE A 100 5.09 -7.46 -1.65
CA ILE A 100 4.64 -7.09 -0.31
C ILE A 100 5.30 -8.05 0.68
N ALA A 101 6.15 -7.53 1.56
CA ALA A 101 6.77 -8.30 2.64
C ALA A 101 5.99 -8.15 3.93
N ARG A 102 6.20 -9.08 4.86
CA ARG A 102 5.74 -9.00 6.24
C ARG A 102 6.94 -8.94 7.18
N MET A 103 6.98 -7.95 8.06
CA MET A 103 8.08 -7.73 8.99
C MET A 103 7.59 -7.34 10.38
N LYS A 104 8.43 -7.47 11.40
CA LYS A 104 8.16 -6.89 12.72
C LYS A 104 8.56 -5.42 12.72
N PHE A 105 7.76 -4.59 13.39
CA PHE A 105 8.14 -3.19 13.60
C PHE A 105 9.36 -3.08 14.52
N GLY A 106 10.24 -2.11 14.24
CA GLY A 106 11.48 -1.86 14.98
C GLY A 106 12.70 -2.61 14.43
N GLU A 107 12.50 -3.47 13.45
CA GLU A 107 13.58 -4.18 12.76
C GLU A 107 13.98 -3.44 11.48
N SER A 108 15.19 -3.74 10.99
CA SER A 108 15.78 -3.12 9.80
C SER A 108 16.38 -4.19 8.89
N TYR A 109 16.25 -4.01 7.58
CA TYR A 109 16.62 -4.99 6.57
C TYR A 109 17.19 -4.31 5.32
N ASP A 110 18.04 -5.03 4.58
CA ASP A 110 18.65 -4.55 3.33
C ASP A 110 18.25 -5.41 2.11
N LYS A 111 17.71 -6.61 2.35
CA LYS A 111 17.27 -7.53 1.30
C LYS A 111 15.85 -8.02 1.52
N ASN A 112 15.00 -7.95 0.48
CA ASN A 112 13.66 -8.56 0.54
C ASN A 112 13.71 -10.07 0.81
N THR A 113 14.83 -10.74 0.48
CA THR A 113 15.01 -12.18 0.73
C THR A 113 15.22 -12.53 2.20
N GLN A 114 15.44 -11.54 3.08
CA GLN A 114 15.43 -11.73 4.53
C GLN A 114 14.00 -11.77 5.11
N LEU A 115 12.99 -11.43 4.30
CA LEU A 115 11.62 -11.25 4.75
C LEU A 115 10.68 -12.31 4.15
N PRO A 116 9.71 -12.82 4.94
CA PRO A 116 8.51 -13.44 4.41
C PRO A 116 7.82 -12.46 3.47
N ARG A 117 7.49 -12.90 2.24
CA ARG A 117 6.93 -12.00 1.24
C ARG A 117 6.02 -12.69 0.23
N LEU A 118 5.05 -11.93 -0.24
CA LEU A 118 4.24 -12.23 -1.40
C LEU A 118 4.99 -11.83 -2.67
N SER A 119 4.87 -12.67 -3.70
CA SER A 119 5.51 -12.51 -4.99
C SER A 119 4.55 -12.82 -6.13
N GLN A 120 4.98 -12.60 -7.38
CA GLN A 120 4.14 -12.76 -8.56
C GLN A 120 2.83 -11.95 -8.48
N LEU A 121 2.88 -10.77 -7.83
CA LEU A 121 1.70 -9.94 -7.58
C LEU A 121 1.03 -9.38 -8.83
N VAL A 122 1.65 -9.54 -10.01
CA VAL A 122 0.99 -9.32 -11.31
C VAL A 122 -0.23 -10.24 -11.50
N GLU A 123 -0.26 -11.40 -10.84
CA GLU A 123 -1.35 -12.40 -10.93
C GLU A 123 -2.53 -12.09 -9.98
N ALA A 124 -2.43 -11.01 -9.18
CA ALA A 124 -3.50 -10.53 -8.31
C ALA A 124 -4.58 -9.77 -9.10
N THR A 125 -5.22 -10.48 -10.03
CA THR A 125 -6.14 -9.93 -11.04
C THR A 125 -7.11 -11.02 -11.52
N ASP A 126 -8.20 -10.61 -12.16
CA ASP A 126 -9.07 -11.43 -13.03
C ASP A 126 -8.66 -11.38 -14.52
N ALA A 127 -7.94 -10.33 -14.94
CA ALA A 127 -7.40 -10.20 -16.28
C ALA A 127 -6.24 -11.17 -16.59
N ASN A 128 -6.09 -11.53 -17.86
CA ASN A 128 -4.93 -12.27 -18.32
C ASN A 128 -3.71 -11.35 -18.46
N TRP A 129 -2.59 -11.72 -17.84
CA TRP A 129 -1.43 -10.85 -17.71
C TRP A 129 -0.55 -10.77 -18.96
N HIS A 130 -0.82 -11.50 -20.06
CA HIS A 130 -0.25 -11.39 -21.44
C HIS A 130 1.08 -10.60 -21.63
N GLY A 131 2.09 -10.81 -20.80
CA GLY A 131 3.34 -10.02 -20.84
C GLY A 131 3.22 -8.57 -20.30
N GLN A 132 2.06 -8.14 -19.80
CA GLN A 132 1.90 -6.94 -19.00
C GLN A 132 2.80 -7.01 -17.76
N HIS A 133 3.27 -5.84 -17.34
CA HIS A 133 4.28 -5.73 -16.31
C HIS A 133 3.74 -4.91 -15.15
N LEU A 134 3.87 -5.45 -13.94
CA LEU A 134 3.53 -4.75 -12.71
C LEU A 134 4.39 -3.49 -12.61
N LEU A 135 3.76 -2.32 -12.62
CA LEU A 135 4.42 -1.04 -12.40
C LEU A 135 4.66 -0.85 -10.91
N ARG A 136 3.61 -1.05 -10.10
CA ARG A 136 3.61 -0.91 -8.65
C ARG A 136 2.54 -1.79 -8.01
N VAL A 137 2.74 -2.11 -6.73
CA VAL A 137 1.75 -2.81 -5.91
C VAL A 137 1.70 -2.25 -4.51
N GLU A 138 0.49 -2.16 -3.97
CA GLU A 138 0.20 -1.77 -2.61
C GLU A 138 -0.75 -2.79 -1.96
N ALA A 139 -0.87 -2.73 -0.64
CA ALA A 139 -1.81 -3.53 0.12
C ALA A 139 -2.59 -2.69 1.14
N ALA A 140 -3.79 -3.15 1.48
CA ALA A 140 -4.64 -2.61 2.54
C ALA A 140 -5.32 -3.77 3.27
N ALA A 141 -5.48 -3.68 4.59
CA ALA A 141 -6.22 -4.67 5.37
C ALA A 141 -7.59 -4.10 5.77
N THR A 142 -8.61 -4.95 5.83
CA THR A 142 -9.90 -4.53 6.40
C THR A 142 -9.74 -4.19 7.89
N PRO A 143 -10.52 -3.23 8.44
CA PRO A 143 -10.44 -2.88 9.85
C PRO A 143 -10.68 -4.04 10.83
N ASN A 144 -11.49 -5.03 10.44
CA ASN A 144 -11.70 -6.25 11.22
C ASN A 144 -10.61 -7.32 10.99
N TYR A 145 -9.61 -7.03 10.14
CA TYR A 145 -8.46 -7.88 9.81
C TYR A 145 -8.83 -9.24 9.22
N ASP A 146 -9.94 -9.34 8.48
CA ASP A 146 -10.36 -10.60 7.83
C ASP A 146 -9.86 -10.75 6.39
N LYS A 147 -9.60 -9.63 5.69
CA LYS A 147 -9.16 -9.58 4.30
C LYS A 147 -7.91 -8.73 4.13
N LEU A 148 -7.13 -9.11 3.13
CA LEU A 148 -6.04 -8.33 2.56
C LEU A 148 -6.40 -7.99 1.11
N LEU A 149 -6.46 -6.70 0.79
CA LEU A 149 -6.46 -6.18 -0.55
C LEU A 149 -5.04 -6.17 -1.10
N ILE A 150 -4.85 -6.70 -2.29
CA ILE A 150 -3.70 -6.39 -3.14
C ILE A 150 -4.20 -5.49 -4.27
N ALA A 151 -3.60 -4.30 -4.38
CA ALA A 151 -3.90 -3.31 -5.41
C ALA A 151 -2.66 -3.11 -6.29
N GLY A 152 -2.71 -3.64 -7.51
CA GLY A 152 -1.67 -3.49 -8.52
C GLY A 152 -2.01 -2.41 -9.55
N ILE A 153 -0.99 -1.74 -10.08
CA ILE A 153 -1.11 -0.97 -11.33
C ILE A 153 -0.15 -1.59 -12.33
N TRP A 154 -0.64 -1.85 -13.54
CA TRP A 154 0.17 -2.36 -14.65
C TRP A 154 0.72 -1.20 -15.50
N ASN A 155 1.67 -1.50 -16.37
CA ASN A 155 2.35 -0.53 -17.24
C ASN A 155 1.46 0.11 -18.32
N ASN A 156 0.33 -0.52 -18.65
CA ASN A 156 -0.75 0.06 -19.47
C ASN A 156 -1.73 0.93 -18.63
N TYR A 157 -1.39 1.19 -17.36
CA TYR A 157 -2.16 2.00 -16.42
C TYR A 157 -3.52 1.44 -16.00
N SER A 158 -3.80 0.16 -16.24
CA SER A 158 -4.95 -0.51 -15.62
C SER A 158 -4.69 -0.77 -14.13
N GLY A 159 -5.75 -0.68 -13.34
CA GLY A 159 -5.77 -0.96 -11.92
C GLY A 159 -6.31 -2.36 -11.69
N HIS A 160 -5.64 -3.15 -10.86
CA HIS A 160 -5.97 -4.55 -10.60
C HIS A 160 -6.15 -4.76 -9.10
N PHE A 161 -7.27 -5.34 -8.71
CA PHE A 161 -7.66 -5.45 -7.32
C PHE A 161 -8.03 -6.88 -7.01
N ALA A 162 -7.47 -7.45 -5.95
CA ALA A 162 -7.80 -8.78 -5.50
C ALA A 162 -7.88 -8.84 -3.98
N LEU A 163 -8.89 -9.55 -3.47
CA LEU A 163 -9.09 -9.81 -2.05
C LEU A 163 -8.71 -11.24 -1.69
N TYR A 164 -7.97 -11.35 -0.59
CA TYR A 164 -7.54 -12.60 0.00
C TYR A 164 -7.93 -12.67 1.47
N ASN A 165 -8.16 -13.87 2.00
CA ASN A 165 -8.32 -14.04 3.44
C ASN A 165 -6.98 -13.79 4.15
N LEU A 166 -6.97 -12.85 5.10
CA LEU A 166 -5.74 -12.39 5.75
C LEU A 166 -5.08 -13.51 6.58
N ASP A 167 -5.87 -14.33 7.27
CA ASP A 167 -5.34 -15.47 8.04
C ASP A 167 -4.64 -16.50 7.15
N SER A 168 -5.18 -16.76 5.98
CA SER A 168 -4.58 -17.66 4.98
C SER A 168 -3.25 -17.11 4.47
N ILE A 169 -3.18 -15.81 4.15
CA ILE A 169 -1.93 -15.13 3.78
C ILE A 169 -0.88 -15.28 4.91
N ASN A 170 -1.25 -14.92 6.13
CA ASN A 170 -0.35 -14.96 7.28
C ASN A 170 0.15 -16.38 7.59
N SER A 171 -0.73 -17.38 7.49
CA SER A 171 -0.40 -18.79 7.71
C SER A 171 0.56 -19.31 6.65
N LYS A 172 0.35 -18.94 5.37
CA LYS A 172 1.24 -19.34 4.29
C LYS A 172 2.62 -18.70 4.43
N LEU A 173 2.69 -17.41 4.77
CA LEU A 173 3.94 -16.71 5.05
C LEU A 173 4.70 -17.31 6.24
N ASN A 174 4.00 -17.79 7.29
CA ASN A 174 4.63 -18.54 8.37
C ASN A 174 5.27 -19.83 7.85
N SER A 175 4.53 -20.60 7.03
CA SER A 175 5.00 -21.90 6.54
C SER A 175 6.18 -21.81 5.57
N TYR A 176 6.30 -20.72 4.82
CA TYR A 176 7.37 -20.54 3.83
C TYR A 176 8.62 -19.86 4.41
N GLY A 177 8.51 -19.26 5.60
CA GLY A 177 9.57 -18.44 6.17
C GLY A 177 9.94 -17.32 5.20
N THR A 178 11.20 -17.28 4.76
CA THR A 178 11.70 -16.28 3.80
C THR A 178 11.64 -16.73 2.34
N THR A 179 11.14 -17.93 2.05
CA THR A 179 10.83 -18.35 0.68
C THR A 179 9.65 -17.51 0.16
N PRO A 180 9.72 -16.95 -1.06
CA PRO A 180 8.62 -16.13 -1.58
C PRO A 180 7.36 -16.99 -1.76
N VAL A 181 6.22 -16.49 -1.31
CA VAL A 181 4.90 -17.08 -1.55
C VAL A 181 4.35 -16.48 -2.85
N PRO A 182 4.20 -17.24 -3.94
CA PRO A 182 3.55 -16.73 -5.14
C PRO A 182 2.05 -16.55 -4.88
N ILE A 183 1.46 -15.45 -5.36
CA ILE A 183 0.08 -15.10 -4.99
C ILE A 183 -0.98 -16.03 -5.58
N ASN A 184 -0.68 -16.70 -6.69
CA ASN A 184 -1.57 -17.66 -7.34
C ASN A 184 -1.89 -18.90 -6.49
N VAL A 185 -1.12 -19.18 -5.43
CA VAL A 185 -1.46 -20.26 -4.47
C VAL A 185 -2.80 -20.00 -3.76
N PHE A 186 -3.31 -18.77 -3.81
CA PHE A 186 -4.60 -18.38 -3.22
C PHE A 186 -5.74 -18.26 -4.24
N ASP A 187 -5.53 -18.63 -5.51
CA ASP A 187 -6.51 -18.41 -6.59
C ASP A 187 -7.86 -19.10 -6.38
N LYS A 188 -7.87 -20.26 -5.70
CA LYS A 188 -9.12 -20.99 -5.40
C LYS A 188 -10.15 -20.17 -4.61
N GLY A 189 -9.71 -19.13 -3.90
CA GLY A 189 -10.58 -18.22 -3.14
C GLY A 189 -10.39 -16.74 -3.51
N LYS A 190 -9.76 -16.45 -4.66
CA LYS A 190 -9.50 -15.09 -5.12
C LYS A 190 -10.79 -14.47 -5.63
N ASN A 191 -11.11 -13.28 -5.12
CA ASN A 191 -12.09 -12.40 -5.71
C ASN A 191 -11.33 -11.20 -6.27
N ALA A 192 -11.40 -10.98 -7.57
CA ALA A 192 -10.59 -9.99 -8.25
C ALA A 192 -11.35 -9.32 -9.39
N PHE A 193 -10.94 -8.10 -9.70
CA PHE A 193 -11.39 -7.35 -10.86
C PHE A 193 -10.29 -6.39 -11.32
N HIS A 194 -10.45 -5.85 -12.53
CA HIS A 194 -9.60 -4.80 -13.06
C HIS A 194 -10.43 -3.63 -13.59
N ILE A 195 -9.77 -2.47 -13.67
CA ILE A 195 -10.30 -1.26 -14.28
C ILE A 195 -9.29 -0.81 -15.33
N ASP A 196 -9.69 -0.81 -16.59
CA ASP A 196 -8.90 -0.25 -17.68
C ASP A 196 -8.77 1.26 -17.53
N ASN A 197 -7.62 1.82 -17.94
CA ASN A 197 -7.35 3.26 -17.86
C ASN A 197 -7.56 3.85 -16.45
N PHE A 198 -7.24 3.07 -15.42
CA PHE A 198 -7.42 3.46 -14.01
C PHE A 198 -6.55 4.65 -13.61
N PHE A 199 -5.30 4.68 -14.05
CA PHE A 199 -4.32 5.73 -13.76
C PHE A 199 -4.01 6.51 -15.05
N ASN A 200 -3.89 7.83 -14.97
CA ASN A 200 -3.74 8.70 -16.16
C ASN A 200 -4.87 8.53 -17.20
N GLY A 201 -6.00 7.96 -16.81
CA GLY A 201 -7.17 7.73 -17.66
C GLY A 201 -8.47 8.15 -16.99
N GLY A 202 -9.52 8.28 -17.79
CA GLY A 202 -10.84 8.77 -17.38
C GLY A 202 -11.11 10.24 -17.75
N SER A 203 -12.31 10.73 -17.42
CA SER A 203 -12.73 12.13 -17.59
C SER A 203 -13.54 12.58 -16.37
N GLY A 204 -13.50 13.87 -16.05
CA GLY A 204 -14.25 14.44 -14.92
C GLY A 204 -13.86 13.85 -13.56
N ASP A 205 -14.86 13.57 -12.70
CA ASP A 205 -14.66 13.25 -11.29
C ASP A 205 -13.97 11.91 -11.03
N THR A 206 -14.02 10.96 -11.97
CA THR A 206 -13.38 9.64 -11.85
C THR A 206 -11.91 9.64 -12.29
N TYR A 207 -11.39 10.75 -12.80
CA TYR A 207 -9.99 10.86 -13.24
C TYR A 207 -9.01 10.72 -12.07
N ILE A 208 -8.02 9.85 -12.20
CA ILE A 208 -6.96 9.63 -11.20
C ILE A 208 -5.61 10.00 -11.84
N ASP A 209 -5.14 11.21 -11.55
CA ASP A 209 -3.87 11.73 -12.07
C ASP A 209 -2.66 11.22 -11.29
N SER A 210 -2.82 10.97 -9.98
CA SER A 210 -1.71 10.50 -9.16
C SER A 210 -2.20 9.75 -7.93
N VAL A 211 -2.05 8.43 -7.90
CA VAL A 211 -2.47 7.65 -6.73
C VAL A 211 -1.51 7.84 -5.55
N GLN A 212 -2.05 8.38 -4.46
CA GLN A 212 -1.36 8.65 -3.20
C GLN A 212 -1.54 7.55 -2.14
N GLY A 213 -2.47 6.61 -2.33
CA GLY A 213 -2.64 5.47 -1.44
C GLY A 213 -3.95 4.73 -1.64
N PHE A 214 -4.04 3.55 -1.00
CA PHE A 214 -5.23 2.72 -0.95
C PHE A 214 -5.61 2.42 0.49
N ASP A 215 -6.92 2.28 0.72
CA ASP A 215 -7.50 1.73 1.94
C ASP A 215 -8.78 0.94 1.61
N ILE A 216 -9.29 0.16 2.56
CA ILE A 216 -10.47 -0.68 2.38
C ILE A 216 -11.32 -0.73 3.66
N ASP A 217 -12.65 -0.73 3.52
CA ASP A 217 -13.55 -0.92 4.67
C ASP A 217 -14.03 -2.37 4.82
N ASN A 218 -14.73 -2.66 5.93
CA ASN A 218 -15.29 -4.00 6.21
C ASN A 218 -16.39 -4.43 5.23
N ASN A 219 -16.93 -3.52 4.42
CA ASN A 219 -17.84 -3.82 3.31
C ASN A 219 -17.10 -4.02 1.98
N TRP A 220 -15.77 -4.05 2.06
CA TRP A 220 -14.80 -4.19 0.98
C TRP A 220 -14.75 -3.02 0.01
N ASN A 221 -15.35 -1.87 0.31
CA ASN A 221 -15.18 -0.70 -0.55
C ASN A 221 -13.72 -0.25 -0.51
N ILE A 222 -13.13 -0.03 -1.69
CA ILE A 222 -11.76 0.45 -1.83
C ILE A 222 -11.79 1.97 -1.90
N TYR A 223 -10.89 2.63 -1.18
CA TYR A 223 -10.70 4.07 -1.18
C TYR A 223 -9.34 4.40 -1.77
N VAL A 224 -9.31 5.34 -2.71
CA VAL A 224 -8.09 5.76 -3.41
C VAL A 224 -7.90 7.26 -3.22
N THR A 225 -6.82 7.66 -2.56
CA THR A 225 -6.41 9.07 -2.52
C THR A 225 -5.65 9.39 -3.79
N CYS A 226 -5.96 10.50 -4.47
CA CYS A 226 -5.54 10.67 -5.87
C CYS A 226 -5.03 12.06 -6.29
N GLN A 227 -4.56 12.89 -5.35
CA GLN A 227 -4.07 14.23 -5.65
C GLN A 227 -2.57 14.24 -5.97
N LYS A 228 -2.18 14.87 -7.08
CA LYS A 228 -0.77 15.15 -7.41
C LYS A 228 -0.20 16.23 -6.49
N SER A 229 1.07 16.10 -6.13
CA SER A 229 1.79 17.15 -5.38
C SER A 229 1.78 18.46 -6.15
N THR A 230 1.40 19.56 -5.48
CA THR A 230 1.42 20.92 -6.01
C THR A 230 1.80 21.90 -4.90
N THR A 231 2.45 23.00 -5.27
CA THR A 231 2.71 24.15 -4.39
C THR A 231 1.75 25.32 -4.68
N ILE A 232 0.87 25.17 -5.67
CA ILE A 232 -0.12 26.15 -6.06
C ILE A 232 -1.41 25.84 -5.31
N GLU A 233 -1.82 26.74 -4.42
CA GLU A 233 -2.96 26.53 -3.51
C GLU A 233 -4.28 26.28 -4.26
N SER A 234 -4.50 26.96 -5.38
CA SER A 234 -5.69 26.76 -6.23
C SER A 234 -5.77 25.37 -6.85
N ASP A 235 -4.66 24.65 -6.95
CA ASP A 235 -4.61 23.30 -7.51
C ASP A 235 -4.79 22.24 -6.42
N ILE A 236 -4.89 22.65 -5.14
CA ILE A 236 -5.08 21.75 -4.02
C ILE A 236 -6.55 21.31 -3.96
N HIS A 237 -6.81 20.15 -4.53
CA HIS A 237 -8.12 19.51 -4.50
C HIS A 237 -7.99 18.05 -4.01
N PRO A 238 -7.91 17.83 -2.68
CA PRO A 238 -7.84 16.49 -2.13
C PRO A 238 -9.06 15.69 -2.54
N LYS A 239 -8.83 14.57 -3.22
CA LYS A 239 -9.88 13.70 -3.72
C LYS A 239 -9.67 12.28 -3.25
N ILE A 240 -10.76 11.68 -2.76
CA ILE A 240 -10.86 10.26 -2.45
C ILE A 240 -11.89 9.64 -3.38
N VAL A 241 -11.46 8.67 -4.19
CA VAL A 241 -12.35 7.87 -5.03
C VAL A 241 -12.75 6.64 -4.25
N LYS A 242 -14.06 6.37 -4.19
CA LYS A 242 -14.61 5.13 -3.63
C LYS A 242 -14.95 4.17 -4.76
N ILE A 243 -14.43 2.94 -4.69
CA ILE A 243 -14.71 1.85 -5.63
C ILE A 243 -15.45 0.75 -4.86
N PRO A 244 -16.77 0.58 -5.07
CA PRO A 244 -17.51 -0.47 -4.39
C PRO A 244 -17.17 -1.84 -4.97
N PHE A 245 -16.52 -2.67 -4.16
CA PHE A 245 -16.03 -3.98 -4.61
C PHE A 245 -17.15 -4.92 -5.07
N LYS A 246 -18.30 -4.88 -4.36
CA LYS A 246 -19.48 -5.70 -4.67
C LYS A 246 -20.07 -5.47 -6.06
N TRP A 247 -19.72 -4.37 -6.74
CA TRP A 247 -20.19 -4.09 -8.10
C TRP A 247 -19.36 -4.80 -9.17
N TYR A 248 -18.18 -5.29 -8.81
CA TYR A 248 -17.24 -5.94 -9.72
C TYR A 248 -17.04 -7.42 -9.41
N SER A 249 -17.33 -7.87 -8.19
CA SER A 249 -17.35 -9.29 -7.86
C SER A 249 -18.65 -9.96 -8.34
N ARG A 250 -18.55 -10.84 -9.35
CA ARG A 250 -19.60 -11.79 -9.71
C ARG A 250 -19.20 -13.20 -9.31
#